data_AF-Q8RG53-F1
#
_entry.id   AF-Q8RG53-F1
#
_cell.length_a   1.000
_cell.length_b   1.000
_cell.length_c   1.000
_cell.angle_alpha   90.00
_cell.angle_beta   90.00
_cell.angle_gamma   90.00
#
_symmetry.space_group_name_H-M   'P 1'
#
loop_
_entity.id
_entity.type
_entity.pdbx_description
1 polymer ?
#
loop_
_entity_poly.entity_id
_entity_poly.type
_entity_poly.pdbx_seq_one_letter_code
_entity_poly.pdbx_strand_id
1 'polypeptide(L)'
;MVVAGILVGCANIDNLAGKRSGGPIREIGGEPQIPGETKIEDNKVDDGKVISKEANNENIKEYLSIVKGNLKGSIKKVEDNVENNYTVGLGETLIFPLDNERAIKLTASPKNTNAKINLSNGKVSFRSVYQGQYILSTYIDGSLNRKISVAVIAKYDFSERELYDVIMQDFESKNKDLENAVTLYKMMFPAGRYAKEVNYLFLKYAYDIKNTSLMNEALAGVKTDFSSYSDSEKATILRVAKLTNKDIFVPSETYNTSNPELKSALQEYIGNKGSLDKNDKVFIEKTKKEAPETANEVVRDKLKAVIDGTAPVKVGSSSASKSENKGESYYDKAMKNLNSNPRVAIENFKKSLSTEKIQDKKPEIYYNIASSYAKLGNKVEVTKYLRLLKQEFPNSEWAKKSEALTKLVK
;
A
#
# COMPACT_ATOMS: atom_id res chain seq x y z
N MET A 1 -1.94 14.26 -15.35
CA MET A 1 -0.83 13.74 -14.52
C MET A 1 -0.46 14.66 -13.34
N VAL A 2 -1.41 15.44 -12.77
CA VAL A 2 -1.07 16.51 -11.80
C VAL A 2 -1.95 16.49 -10.53
N VAL A 3 -2.95 15.60 -10.43
CA VAL A 3 -3.84 15.49 -9.25
C VAL A 3 -3.61 14.20 -8.46
N ALA A 4 -3.07 13.14 -9.08
CA ALA A 4 -2.69 11.87 -8.41
C ALA A 4 -1.76 12.05 -7.19
N GLY A 5 -0.94 13.10 -7.15
CA GLY A 5 -0.12 13.41 -5.97
C GLY A 5 -0.90 13.91 -4.74
N ILE A 6 -2.13 14.40 -4.92
CA ILE A 6 -2.96 15.00 -3.87
C ILE A 6 -3.63 13.90 -3.01
N LEU A 7 -4.04 12.78 -3.62
CA LEU A 7 -4.57 11.63 -2.88
C LEU A 7 -3.45 10.75 -2.29
N VAL A 8 -2.31 10.61 -2.98
CA VAL A 8 -1.19 9.78 -2.53
C VAL A 8 -0.33 10.48 -1.45
N GLY A 9 -0.33 11.82 -1.39
CA GLY A 9 0.42 12.61 -0.40
C GLY A 9 -0.08 12.54 1.05
N CYS A 10 -1.07 11.69 1.36
CA CYS A 10 -1.49 11.39 2.74
C CYS A 10 -1.33 9.90 3.11
N ALA A 11 -0.64 9.11 2.28
CA ALA A 11 -0.22 7.76 2.62
C ALA A 11 1.28 7.76 2.95
N ASN A 12 1.63 8.22 4.15
CA ASN A 12 2.88 7.72 4.74
C ASN A 12 2.59 6.34 5.31
N ILE A 13 3.31 5.39 4.72
CA ILE A 13 3.51 4.02 5.13
C ILE A 13 4.01 4.02 6.58
N ASP A 14 3.30 3.34 7.48
CA ASP A 14 3.95 2.40 8.38
C ASP A 14 3.00 1.33 8.94
N ASN A 15 3.32 0.10 8.54
CA ASN A 15 3.26 -1.18 9.24
C ASN A 15 2.07 -1.58 10.13
N LEU A 16 1.42 -2.66 9.66
CA LEU A 16 1.32 -3.97 10.32
C LEU A 16 0.79 -4.03 11.78
N ALA A 17 -0.27 -4.84 11.91
CA ALA A 17 -0.81 -5.49 13.12
C ALA A 17 -2.02 -4.83 13.80
N GLY A 18 -3.13 -5.57 13.79
CA GLY A 18 -4.14 -5.54 14.83
C GLY A 18 -5.31 -4.58 14.61
N LYS A 19 -6.50 -5.15 14.36
CA LYS A 19 -7.78 -4.50 14.68
C LYS A 19 -7.72 -3.92 16.10
N ARG A 20 -7.73 -2.60 16.25
CA ARG A 20 -8.32 -1.88 17.40
C ARG A 20 -8.88 -0.54 16.93
N SER A 21 -10.12 -0.28 17.32
CA SER A 21 -10.78 1.01 17.22
C SER A 21 -10.02 2.06 18.05
N GLY A 22 -9.94 3.28 17.51
CA GLY A 22 -9.40 4.44 18.21
C GLY A 22 -7.92 4.70 17.92
N GLY A 23 -7.62 5.69 17.08
CA GLY A 23 -6.26 6.18 16.87
C GLY A 23 -5.58 6.65 18.17
N PRO A 24 -4.25 6.75 18.20
CA PRO A 24 -3.50 7.11 19.40
C PRO A 24 -3.79 8.55 19.84
N ILE A 25 -3.84 8.76 21.16
CA ILE A 25 -3.83 10.09 21.78
C ILE A 25 -2.45 10.69 21.48
N ARG A 26 -2.40 11.88 20.86
CA ARG A 26 -1.15 12.62 20.68
C ARG A 26 -1.01 13.59 21.85
N GLU A 27 -0.13 13.27 22.77
CA GLU A 27 0.40 14.21 23.78
C GLU A 27 1.67 14.90 23.25
N ILE A 28 1.92 16.09 23.79
CA ILE A 28 2.89 17.10 23.34
C ILE A 28 4.34 16.61 23.42
N GLY A 29 5.15 16.93 22.41
CA GLY A 29 6.62 16.93 22.52
C GLY A 29 7.36 17.28 21.23
N GLY A 30 7.99 18.47 21.20
CA GLY A 30 9.11 18.83 20.32
C GLY A 30 8.82 19.79 19.16
N GLU A 31 9.27 21.04 19.30
CA GLU A 31 9.31 22.06 18.24
C GLU A 31 10.03 21.59 16.96
N PRO A 32 9.55 22.04 15.80
CA PRO A 32 10.43 22.56 14.76
C PRO A 32 10.18 24.07 14.60
N GLN A 33 11.26 24.85 14.67
CA GLN A 33 11.28 26.28 14.38
C GLN A 33 10.66 26.57 13.01
N ILE A 34 9.73 27.53 12.98
CA ILE A 34 9.10 28.05 11.76
C ILE A 34 10.02 29.13 11.18
N PRO A 35 10.53 29.02 9.94
CA PRO A 35 11.15 30.16 9.27
C PRO A 35 10.07 31.06 8.67
N GLY A 36 10.06 32.32 9.10
CA GLY A 36 9.65 33.48 8.30
C GLY A 36 8.17 33.65 8.05
N GLU A 37 7.55 34.58 8.80
CA GLU A 37 6.26 35.17 8.49
C GLU A 37 6.24 35.67 7.04
N THR A 38 5.31 35.12 6.25
CA THR A 38 4.95 35.71 4.95
C THR A 38 3.55 36.30 5.09
N LYS A 39 3.45 37.56 4.69
CA LYS A 39 2.34 38.51 4.85
C LYS A 39 0.95 37.87 4.66
N ILE A 40 0.06 38.23 5.59
CA ILE A 40 -1.37 37.96 5.55
C ILE A 40 -1.97 38.90 4.50
N GLU A 41 -2.36 38.37 3.34
CA GLU A 41 -3.34 39.02 2.49
C GLU A 41 -4.72 38.50 2.89
N ASP A 42 -5.55 39.41 3.40
CA ASP A 42 -6.98 39.21 3.67
C ASP A 42 -7.73 38.91 2.36
N ASN A 43 -7.61 37.69 1.87
CA ASN A 43 -8.50 37.18 0.85
C ASN A 43 -9.84 36.90 1.53
N LYS A 44 -10.83 37.76 1.25
CA LYS A 44 -12.24 37.61 1.65
C LYS A 44 -12.64 36.14 1.62
N VAL A 45 -12.89 35.60 2.81
CA VAL A 45 -13.46 34.26 3.01
C VAL A 45 -14.83 34.24 2.35
N ASP A 46 -15.03 33.33 1.40
CA ASP A 46 -16.34 33.03 0.85
C ASP A 46 -17.17 32.39 1.97
N ASP A 47 -18.36 32.92 2.26
CA ASP A 47 -19.19 32.62 3.46
C ASP A 47 -19.73 31.18 3.53
N GLY A 48 -19.08 30.21 2.87
CA GLY A 48 -19.57 28.84 2.74
C GLY A 48 -20.85 28.75 1.91
N LYS A 49 -21.13 29.77 1.08
CA LYS A 49 -22.32 29.78 0.24
C LYS A 49 -22.19 28.70 -0.83
N VAL A 50 -23.09 27.72 -0.75
CA VAL A 50 -23.23 26.70 -1.78
C VAL A 50 -23.72 27.37 -3.07
N ILE A 51 -23.03 27.10 -4.18
CA ILE A 51 -23.30 27.63 -5.50
C ILE A 51 -23.93 26.53 -6.34
N SER A 52 -25.07 26.85 -6.94
CA SER A 52 -25.74 25.91 -7.84
C SER A 52 -25.05 25.86 -9.20
N LYS A 53 -24.56 24.68 -9.58
CA LYS A 53 -23.82 24.42 -10.82
C LYS A 53 -24.21 23.05 -11.37
N GLU A 54 -24.46 22.97 -12.67
CA GLU A 54 -24.65 21.68 -13.35
C GLU A 54 -23.35 20.86 -13.33
N ALA A 55 -23.44 19.56 -13.04
CA ALA A 55 -22.27 18.69 -13.10
C ALA A 55 -21.89 18.39 -14.55
N ASN A 56 -20.72 18.88 -14.97
CA ASN A 56 -20.10 18.55 -16.24
C ASN A 56 -18.57 18.67 -16.10
N ASN A 57 -17.83 18.21 -17.10
CA ASN A 57 -16.36 18.18 -17.03
C ASN A 57 -15.71 19.54 -16.82
N GLU A 58 -16.32 20.63 -17.29
CA GLU A 58 -15.80 21.98 -17.13
C GLU A 58 -15.96 22.44 -15.67
N ASN A 59 -17.17 22.33 -15.12
CA ASN A 59 -17.47 22.71 -13.74
C ASN A 59 -16.74 21.81 -12.71
N ILE A 60 -16.56 20.52 -13.01
CA ILE A 60 -15.77 19.59 -12.18
C ILE A 60 -14.30 20.03 -12.12
N LYS A 61 -13.70 20.36 -13.26
CA LYS A 61 -12.30 20.86 -13.32
C LYS A 61 -12.15 22.20 -12.61
N GLU A 62 -13.09 23.11 -12.84
CA GLU A 62 -13.16 24.40 -12.15
C GLU A 62 -13.14 24.18 -10.64
N TYR A 63 -14.00 23.30 -10.14
CA TYR A 63 -14.10 23.06 -8.71
C TYR A 63 -12.88 22.37 -8.11
N LEU A 64 -12.32 21.37 -8.79
CA LEU A 64 -11.05 20.76 -8.37
C LEU A 64 -9.90 21.77 -8.35
N SER A 65 -9.90 22.76 -9.25
CA SER A 65 -8.93 23.86 -9.23
C SER A 65 -9.09 24.72 -7.97
N ILE A 66 -10.32 25.01 -7.54
CA ILE A 66 -10.61 25.72 -6.28
C ILE A 66 -10.07 24.91 -5.09
N VAL A 67 -10.44 23.63 -4.97
CA VAL A 67 -9.97 22.76 -3.88
C VAL A 67 -8.44 22.68 -3.85
N LYS A 68 -7.79 22.59 -5.01
CA LYS A 68 -6.33 22.60 -5.13
C LYS A 68 -5.73 23.94 -4.71
N GLY A 69 -6.40 25.05 -5.03
CA GLY A 69 -6.06 26.39 -4.56
C GLY A 69 -6.09 26.46 -3.03
N ASN A 70 -7.16 25.96 -2.40
CA ASN A 70 -7.30 25.91 -0.95
C ASN A 70 -6.15 25.15 -0.28
N LEU A 71 -5.76 24.01 -0.87
CA LEU A 71 -4.67 23.17 -0.38
C LEU A 71 -3.28 23.81 -0.50
N LYS A 72 -3.01 24.54 -1.58
CA LYS A 72 -1.71 25.17 -1.85
C LYS A 72 -1.56 26.50 -1.13
N GLY A 73 -2.58 27.36 -1.23
CA GLY A 73 -2.59 28.70 -0.65
C GLY A 73 -2.77 28.71 0.87
N SER A 74 -3.05 27.54 1.47
CA SER A 74 -3.41 27.45 2.89
C SER A 74 -4.54 28.43 3.24
N ILE A 75 -5.60 28.45 2.42
CA ILE A 75 -6.78 29.26 2.71
C ILE A 75 -7.27 28.87 4.12
N LYS A 76 -7.35 29.89 4.99
CA LYS A 76 -7.70 29.72 6.39
C LYS A 76 -9.07 30.31 6.64
N LYS A 77 -9.93 29.52 7.26
CA LYS A 77 -11.14 30.02 7.91
C LYS A 77 -10.83 30.15 9.39
N VAL A 78 -10.63 31.37 9.87
CA VAL A 78 -10.30 31.64 11.26
C VAL A 78 -11.58 32.02 12.00
N GLU A 79 -11.91 31.25 13.02
CA GLU A 79 -13.00 31.50 13.94
C GLU A 79 -12.39 32.01 15.25
N ASP A 80 -12.92 33.12 15.78
CA ASP A 80 -12.41 33.72 17.02
C ASP A 80 -13.20 33.28 18.26
N ASN A 81 -14.39 32.73 18.05
CA ASN A 81 -15.27 32.27 19.13
C ASN A 81 -15.08 30.79 19.41
N VAL A 82 -15.22 30.45 20.70
CA VAL A 82 -15.24 29.05 21.14
C VAL A 82 -16.62 28.46 20.91
N GLU A 83 -16.76 27.66 19.87
CA GLU A 83 -18.01 26.98 19.50
C GLU A 83 -17.87 25.45 19.48
N ASN A 84 -19.02 24.77 19.43
CA ASN A 84 -19.10 23.31 19.33
C ASN A 84 -19.42 22.82 17.92
N ASN A 85 -19.75 23.73 16.99
CA ASN A 85 -20.12 23.38 15.62
C ASN A 85 -19.43 24.34 14.67
N TYR A 86 -18.69 23.80 13.71
CA TYR A 86 -18.04 24.60 12.68
C TYR A 86 -18.37 24.07 11.30
N THR A 87 -18.32 24.94 10.31
CA THR A 87 -18.44 24.58 8.90
C THR A 87 -17.23 25.10 8.14
N VAL A 88 -16.67 24.29 7.25
CA VAL A 88 -15.49 24.63 6.45
C VAL A 88 -15.58 24.02 5.04
N GLY A 89 -15.03 24.69 4.04
CA GLY A 89 -15.00 24.20 2.67
C GLY A 89 -13.97 23.07 2.45
N LEU A 90 -14.15 22.29 1.39
CA LEU A 90 -13.18 21.26 0.98
C LEU A 90 -11.78 21.85 0.77
N GLY A 91 -10.79 21.25 1.42
CA GLY A 91 -9.39 21.63 1.30
C GLY A 91 -8.99 22.91 2.05
N GLU A 92 -9.93 23.64 2.64
CA GLU A 92 -9.65 24.80 3.49
C GLU A 92 -9.14 24.35 4.87
N THR A 93 -8.38 25.23 5.54
CA THR A 93 -7.92 24.99 6.90
C THR A 93 -8.77 25.80 7.88
N LEU A 94 -9.60 25.11 8.65
CA LEU A 94 -10.33 25.72 9.77
C LEU A 94 -9.38 25.94 10.94
N ILE A 95 -9.35 27.15 11.50
CA ILE A 95 -8.61 27.50 12.70
C ILE A 95 -9.60 28.02 13.73
N PHE A 96 -9.69 27.40 14.90
CA PHE A 96 -10.60 27.84 15.97
C PHE A 96 -9.97 27.66 17.36
N PRO A 97 -10.30 28.51 18.35
CA PRO A 97 -9.79 28.40 19.71
C PRO A 97 -10.46 27.27 20.49
N LEU A 98 -9.71 26.74 21.46
CA LEU A 98 -10.23 25.99 22.60
C LEU A 98 -10.23 26.90 23.84
N ASP A 99 -10.98 26.52 24.88
CA ASP A 99 -10.94 27.25 26.16
C ASP A 99 -9.71 26.79 26.96
N ASN A 100 -9.87 25.73 27.76
CA ASN A 100 -8.84 25.21 28.67
C ASN A 100 -8.38 23.81 28.27
N GLU A 101 -8.88 23.29 27.14
CA GLU A 101 -8.61 21.93 26.72
C GLU A 101 -7.21 21.78 26.15
N ARG A 102 -6.49 20.77 26.62
CA ARG A 102 -5.06 20.57 26.30
C ARG A 102 -4.80 19.45 25.32
N ALA A 103 -5.83 18.66 24.99
CA ALA A 103 -5.73 17.57 24.02
C ALA A 103 -6.99 17.48 23.15
N ILE A 104 -6.80 17.02 21.91
CA ILE A 104 -7.86 16.83 20.92
C ILE A 104 -7.67 15.51 20.15
N LYS A 105 -8.78 14.86 19.81
CA LYS A 105 -8.78 13.61 19.07
C LYS A 105 -9.91 13.56 18.04
N LEU A 106 -9.61 13.11 16.82
CA LEU A 106 -10.65 12.70 15.87
C LEU A 106 -11.31 11.41 16.35
N THR A 107 -12.58 11.47 16.73
CA THR A 107 -13.32 10.33 17.25
C THR A 107 -14.37 9.80 16.28
N ALA A 108 -14.80 10.60 15.31
CA ALA A 108 -15.59 10.11 14.18
C ALA A 108 -15.24 10.88 12.90
N SER A 109 -15.27 10.17 11.77
CA SER A 109 -15.10 10.70 10.41
C SER A 109 -15.91 9.87 9.43
N PRO A 110 -16.20 10.39 8.21
CA PRO A 110 -16.80 9.57 7.17
C PRO A 110 -15.92 8.36 6.84
N LYS A 111 -16.52 7.25 6.41
CA LYS A 111 -15.76 6.05 6.01
C LYS A 111 -14.79 6.37 4.88
N ASN A 112 -13.64 5.71 4.85
CA ASN A 112 -12.61 5.87 3.82
C ASN A 112 -12.04 7.30 3.70
N THR A 113 -12.10 8.10 4.76
CA THR A 113 -11.56 9.46 4.78
C THR A 113 -10.41 9.60 5.78
N ASN A 114 -9.68 10.70 5.65
CA ASN A 114 -8.74 11.18 6.64
C ASN A 114 -8.87 12.70 6.79
N ALA A 115 -8.43 13.21 7.93
CA ALA A 115 -8.35 14.65 8.20
C ALA A 115 -7.02 14.98 8.88
N LYS A 116 -6.52 16.20 8.63
CA LYS A 116 -5.35 16.75 9.31
C LYS A 116 -5.82 17.58 10.48
N ILE A 117 -5.31 17.27 11.68
CA ILE A 117 -5.66 17.95 12.91
C ILE A 117 -4.38 18.27 13.65
N ASN A 118 -4.26 19.51 14.10
CA ASN A 118 -3.19 19.96 14.97
C ASN A 118 -3.75 20.87 16.06
N LEU A 119 -3.14 20.85 17.24
CA LEU A 119 -3.43 21.78 18.33
C LEU A 119 -2.14 22.50 18.68
N SER A 120 -2.14 23.82 18.57
CA SER A 120 -0.98 24.66 18.88
C SER A 120 -1.47 25.98 19.46
N ASN A 121 -0.85 26.42 20.56
CA ASN A 121 -1.15 27.69 21.22
C ASN A 121 -2.66 27.90 21.51
N GLY A 122 -3.32 26.85 22.01
CA GLY A 122 -4.77 26.89 22.30
C GLY A 122 -5.68 26.94 21.06
N LYS A 123 -5.14 26.87 19.84
CA LYS A 123 -5.91 26.86 18.59
C LYS A 123 -5.80 25.52 17.89
N VAL A 124 -6.92 25.03 17.42
CA VAL A 124 -7.01 23.83 16.58
C VAL A 124 -6.92 24.23 15.12
N SER A 125 -6.08 23.54 14.36
CA SER A 125 -6.06 23.56 12.91
C SER A 125 -6.65 22.25 12.39
N PHE A 126 -7.79 22.33 11.69
CA PHE A 126 -8.47 21.20 11.07
C PHE A 126 -8.51 21.37 9.55
N ARG A 127 -8.24 20.31 8.79
CA ARG A 127 -8.42 20.29 7.33
C ARG A 127 -8.83 18.92 6.83
N SER A 128 -9.78 18.87 5.90
CA SER A 128 -10.12 17.67 5.13
C SER A 128 -10.36 17.99 3.66
N VAL A 129 -10.14 17.01 2.79
CA VAL A 129 -10.52 17.03 1.37
C VAL A 129 -11.77 16.20 1.09
N TYR A 130 -12.42 15.68 2.14
CA TYR A 130 -13.60 14.86 2.02
C TYR A 130 -14.78 15.49 2.75
N GLN A 131 -15.90 15.59 2.05
CA GLN A 131 -17.16 16.10 2.57
C GLN A 131 -17.71 15.16 3.64
N GLY A 132 -18.37 15.75 4.63
CA GLY A 132 -19.10 15.03 5.66
C GLY A 132 -18.89 15.61 7.06
N GLN A 133 -19.40 14.88 8.04
CA GLN A 133 -19.35 15.26 9.44
C GLN A 133 -18.17 14.60 10.16
N TYR A 134 -17.40 15.40 10.88
CA TYR A 134 -16.27 14.97 11.69
C TYR A 134 -16.52 15.35 13.14
N ILE A 135 -16.17 14.46 14.07
CA ILE A 135 -16.28 14.72 15.50
C ILE A 135 -14.89 14.75 16.12
N LEU A 136 -14.56 15.88 16.73
CA LEU A 136 -13.34 16.09 17.51
C LEU A 136 -13.70 16.05 18.99
N SER A 137 -13.08 15.17 19.75
CA SER A 137 -13.23 15.12 21.21
C SER A 137 -12.08 15.85 21.87
N THR A 138 -12.40 16.77 22.77
CA THR A 138 -11.43 17.53 23.57
C THR A 138 -11.31 16.94 24.97
N TYR A 139 -10.16 17.13 25.60
CA TYR A 139 -9.87 16.56 26.92
C TYR A 139 -9.21 17.58 27.84
N ILE A 140 -9.58 17.51 29.12
CA ILE A 140 -8.94 18.22 30.25
C ILE A 140 -8.50 17.14 31.23
N ASP A 141 -7.22 17.13 31.59
CA ASP A 141 -6.62 16.18 32.54
C ASP A 141 -7.01 14.71 32.26
N GLY A 142 -6.98 14.33 30.97
CA GLY A 142 -7.31 12.98 30.49
C GLY A 142 -8.81 12.66 30.43
N SER A 143 -9.68 13.52 30.95
CA SER A 143 -11.13 13.36 30.94
C SER A 143 -11.75 14.02 29.71
N LEU A 144 -12.74 13.36 29.10
CA LEU A 144 -13.50 13.92 27.98
C LEU A 144 -14.20 15.20 28.43
N ASN A 145 -13.90 16.33 27.79
CA ASN A 145 -14.51 17.62 28.09
C ASN A 145 -15.74 17.88 27.21
N ARG A 146 -15.55 17.94 25.89
CA ARG A 146 -16.65 18.10 24.93
C ARG A 146 -16.37 17.44 23.58
N LYS A 147 -17.39 17.45 22.74
CA LYS A 147 -17.33 17.05 21.33
C LYS A 147 -17.61 18.27 20.47
N ILE A 148 -16.77 18.47 19.47
CA ILE A 148 -16.87 19.53 18.47
C ILE A 148 -17.20 18.87 17.14
N SER A 149 -18.28 19.32 16.51
CA SER A 149 -18.68 18.89 15.18
C SER A 149 -18.08 19.82 14.14
N VAL A 150 -17.47 19.24 13.11
CA VAL A 150 -16.97 19.98 11.94
C VAL A 150 -17.65 19.43 10.69
N ALA A 151 -18.49 20.26 10.08
CA ALA A 151 -19.12 20.00 8.80
C ALA A 151 -18.19 20.45 7.69
N VAL A 152 -17.65 19.50 6.93
CA VAL A 152 -16.89 19.81 5.71
C VAL A 152 -17.85 19.79 4.54
N ILE A 153 -18.02 20.92 3.87
CA ILE A 153 -19.01 21.11 2.81
C ILE A 153 -18.35 21.40 1.46
N ALA A 154 -18.98 20.92 0.39
CA ALA A 154 -18.63 21.36 -0.95
C ALA A 154 -19.21 22.74 -1.26
N LYS A 155 -18.47 23.53 -2.04
CA LYS A 155 -18.93 24.80 -2.57
C LYS A 155 -19.95 24.62 -3.68
N TYR A 156 -19.80 23.60 -4.53
CA TYR A 156 -20.77 23.29 -5.60
C TYR A 156 -21.72 22.20 -5.13
N ASP A 157 -23.01 22.35 -5.46
CA ASP A 157 -24.11 21.50 -5.01
C ASP A 157 -24.31 20.21 -5.81
N PHE A 158 -23.28 19.74 -6.51
CA PHE A 158 -23.39 18.55 -7.33
C PHE A 158 -23.99 17.39 -6.55
N SER A 159 -25.07 16.83 -7.07
CA SER A 159 -25.63 15.61 -6.52
C SER A 159 -24.76 14.41 -6.86
N GLU A 160 -24.87 13.38 -6.03
CA GLU A 160 -24.18 12.12 -6.26
C GLU A 160 -24.56 11.48 -7.61
N ARG A 161 -25.84 11.64 -8.02
CA ARG A 161 -26.32 11.09 -9.29
C ARG A 161 -25.67 11.78 -10.47
N GLU A 162 -25.63 13.10 -10.47
CA GLU A 162 -25.05 13.88 -11.57
C GLU A 162 -23.55 13.58 -11.74
N LEU A 163 -22.79 13.50 -10.64
CA LEU A 163 -21.38 13.10 -10.74
C LEU A 163 -21.20 11.68 -11.27
N TYR A 164 -22.06 10.75 -10.85
CA TYR A 164 -22.04 9.39 -11.38
C TYR A 164 -22.37 9.35 -12.89
N ASP A 165 -23.34 10.14 -13.34
CA ASP A 165 -23.71 10.21 -14.76
C ASP A 165 -22.56 10.75 -15.62
N VAL A 166 -21.84 11.78 -15.15
CA VAL A 166 -20.63 12.26 -15.83
C VAL A 166 -19.54 11.20 -15.86
N ILE A 167 -19.33 10.46 -14.76
CA ILE A 167 -18.35 9.35 -14.70
C ILE A 167 -18.70 8.26 -15.72
N MET A 168 -19.97 7.88 -15.83
CA MET A 168 -20.42 6.88 -16.80
C MET A 168 -20.19 7.36 -18.24
N GLN A 169 -20.59 8.59 -18.55
CA GLN A 169 -20.37 9.19 -19.88
C GLN A 169 -18.87 9.24 -20.24
N ASP A 170 -18.02 9.67 -19.29
CA ASP A 170 -16.58 9.73 -19.49
C ASP A 170 -15.95 8.34 -19.64
N PHE A 171 -16.45 7.34 -18.92
CA PHE A 171 -16.00 5.97 -19.03
C PHE A 171 -16.32 5.40 -20.43
N GLU A 172 -17.57 5.54 -20.88
CA GLU A 172 -18.03 5.04 -22.19
C GLU A 172 -17.29 5.70 -23.36
N SER A 173 -17.07 7.01 -23.27
CA SER A 173 -16.34 7.78 -24.28
C SER A 173 -14.81 7.67 -24.16
N LYS A 174 -14.29 6.94 -23.15
CA LYS A 174 -12.86 6.86 -22.80
C LYS A 174 -12.23 8.25 -22.62
N ASN A 175 -12.99 9.18 -22.06
CA ASN A 175 -12.54 10.54 -21.81
C ASN A 175 -11.49 10.58 -20.69
N LYS A 176 -10.43 11.34 -20.92
CA LYS A 176 -9.37 11.58 -19.93
C LYS A 176 -9.87 12.30 -18.67
N ASP A 177 -11.01 12.95 -18.75
CA ASP A 177 -11.62 13.68 -17.62
C ASP A 177 -12.26 12.75 -16.58
N LEU A 178 -12.39 11.45 -16.88
CA LEU A 178 -12.85 10.44 -15.92
C LEU A 178 -12.08 10.50 -14.60
N GLU A 179 -10.75 10.72 -14.64
CA GLU A 179 -9.92 10.84 -13.43
C GLU A 179 -10.40 12.00 -12.53
N ASN A 180 -10.77 13.13 -13.13
CA ASN A 180 -11.25 14.30 -12.41
C ASN A 180 -12.64 14.03 -11.82
N ALA A 181 -13.57 13.47 -12.60
CA ALA A 181 -14.91 13.17 -12.14
C ALA A 181 -14.90 12.15 -10.98
N VAL A 182 -14.11 11.07 -11.10
CA VAL A 182 -13.90 10.07 -10.04
C VAL A 182 -13.27 10.70 -8.80
N THR A 183 -12.28 11.58 -8.97
CA THR A 183 -11.61 12.25 -7.85
C THR A 183 -12.61 13.10 -7.07
N LEU A 184 -13.40 13.92 -7.77
CA LEU A 184 -14.37 14.78 -7.11
C LEU A 184 -15.50 13.98 -6.45
N TYR A 185 -15.98 12.91 -7.10
CA TYR A 185 -16.94 11.99 -6.50
C TYR A 185 -16.43 11.43 -5.17
N LYS A 186 -15.17 10.97 -5.12
CA LYS A 186 -14.58 10.45 -3.87
C LYS A 186 -14.49 11.51 -2.78
N MET A 187 -14.24 12.76 -3.14
CA MET A 187 -14.21 13.88 -2.20
C MET A 187 -15.61 14.21 -1.65
N MET A 188 -16.64 14.26 -2.50
CA MET A 188 -17.99 14.68 -2.10
C MET A 188 -18.82 13.53 -1.50
N PHE A 189 -18.61 12.30 -1.97
CA PHE A 189 -19.37 11.11 -1.64
C PHE A 189 -18.46 9.92 -1.30
N PRO A 190 -17.56 10.03 -0.30
CA PRO A 190 -16.57 8.99 0.03
C PRO A 190 -17.19 7.64 0.43
N ALA A 191 -18.43 7.67 0.91
CA ALA A 191 -19.24 6.49 1.24
C ALA A 191 -20.55 6.45 0.44
N GLY A 192 -20.56 7.04 -0.76
CA GLY A 192 -21.73 7.12 -1.62
C GLY A 192 -22.24 5.75 -2.08
N ARG A 193 -23.51 5.68 -2.48
CA ARG A 193 -24.17 4.47 -3.01
C ARG A 193 -23.47 3.93 -4.25
N TYR A 194 -22.89 4.79 -5.10
CA TYR A 194 -22.16 4.37 -6.29
C TYR A 194 -20.66 4.16 -6.06
N ALA A 195 -20.15 4.27 -4.82
CA ALA A 195 -18.70 4.25 -4.56
C ALA A 195 -18.02 2.97 -5.06
N LYS A 196 -18.68 1.81 -4.89
CA LYS A 196 -18.18 0.52 -5.40
C LYS A 196 -18.02 0.57 -6.92
N GLU A 197 -19.07 1.00 -7.62
CA GLU A 197 -19.11 1.02 -9.08
C GLU A 197 -18.14 2.05 -9.66
N VAL A 198 -18.12 3.26 -9.11
CA VAL A 198 -17.16 4.32 -9.47
C VAL A 198 -15.70 3.84 -9.32
N ASN A 199 -15.38 3.13 -8.23
CA ASN A 199 -14.04 2.56 -8.05
C ASN A 199 -13.71 1.49 -9.10
N TYR A 200 -14.68 0.65 -9.47
CA TYR A 200 -14.49 -0.34 -10.51
C TYR A 200 -14.34 0.30 -11.90
N LEU A 201 -15.17 1.26 -12.27
CA LEU A 201 -15.08 1.98 -13.56
C LEU A 201 -13.72 2.65 -13.72
N PHE A 202 -13.20 3.28 -12.66
CA PHE A 202 -11.88 3.88 -12.68
C PHE A 202 -10.77 2.84 -12.88
N LEU A 203 -10.84 1.69 -12.20
CA LEU A 203 -9.91 0.59 -12.37
C LEU A 203 -9.98 -0.01 -13.78
N LYS A 204 -11.19 -0.23 -14.28
CA LYS A 204 -11.44 -0.77 -15.61
C LYS A 204 -10.92 0.16 -16.70
N TYR A 205 -11.18 1.47 -16.58
CA TYR A 205 -10.61 2.46 -17.48
C TYR A 205 -9.09 2.43 -17.46
N ALA A 206 -8.47 2.48 -16.26
CA ALA A 206 -7.01 2.42 -16.11
C ALA A 206 -6.42 1.16 -16.74
N TYR A 207 -7.12 0.03 -16.59
CA TYR A 207 -6.76 -1.24 -17.22
C TYR A 207 -6.84 -1.19 -18.75
N ASP A 208 -7.96 -0.68 -19.30
CA ASP A 208 -8.22 -0.64 -20.73
C ASP A 208 -7.25 0.30 -21.48
N ILE A 209 -6.86 1.42 -20.86
CA ILE A 209 -5.84 2.33 -21.41
C ILE A 209 -4.40 1.90 -21.09
N LYS A 210 -4.21 0.77 -20.40
CA LYS A 210 -2.91 0.21 -20.03
C LYS A 210 -2.02 1.17 -19.21
N ASN A 211 -2.61 2.03 -18.38
CA ASN A 211 -1.87 2.98 -17.57
C ASN A 211 -1.54 2.40 -16.18
N THR A 212 -0.30 1.92 -16.00
CA THR A 212 0.15 1.28 -14.76
C THR A 212 0.08 2.18 -13.53
N SER A 213 0.29 3.50 -13.69
CA SER A 213 0.19 4.44 -12.57
C SER A 213 -1.26 4.54 -12.07
N LEU A 214 -2.20 4.71 -13.00
CA LEU A 214 -3.63 4.76 -12.68
C LEU A 214 -4.14 3.42 -12.15
N MET A 215 -3.65 2.30 -12.69
CA MET A 215 -3.98 0.97 -12.17
C MET A 215 -3.58 0.81 -10.70
N ASN A 216 -2.39 1.26 -10.31
CA ASN A 216 -1.92 1.20 -8.92
C ASN A 216 -2.84 2.00 -7.99
N GLU A 217 -3.24 3.19 -8.42
CA GLU A 217 -4.16 4.05 -7.66
C GLU A 217 -5.56 3.45 -7.55
N ALA A 218 -6.13 3.04 -8.69
CA ALA A 218 -7.47 2.50 -8.75
C ALA A 218 -7.62 1.18 -7.97
N LEU A 219 -6.57 0.34 -7.95
CA LEU A 219 -6.57 -0.91 -7.20
C LEU A 219 -6.78 -0.68 -5.70
N ALA A 220 -6.29 0.43 -5.15
CA ALA A 220 -6.48 0.76 -3.74
C ALA A 220 -7.96 0.94 -3.37
N GLY A 221 -8.80 1.39 -4.31
CA GLY A 221 -10.23 1.63 -4.11
C GLY A 221 -11.12 0.40 -4.21
N VAL A 222 -10.63 -0.71 -4.77
CA VAL A 222 -11.44 -1.94 -4.99
C VAL A 222 -11.01 -3.11 -4.12
N LYS A 223 -9.74 -3.15 -3.68
CA LYS A 223 -9.15 -4.34 -3.05
C LYS A 223 -9.82 -4.77 -1.74
N THR A 224 -10.38 -3.83 -0.98
CA THR A 224 -11.01 -4.11 0.32
C THR A 224 -12.36 -4.79 0.18
N ASP A 225 -13.04 -4.57 -0.95
CA ASP A 225 -14.39 -5.05 -1.21
C ASP A 225 -14.41 -6.17 -2.26
N PHE A 226 -13.28 -6.85 -2.47
CA PHE A 226 -13.07 -7.85 -3.52
C PHE A 226 -14.22 -8.87 -3.63
N SER A 227 -14.71 -9.36 -2.48
CA SER A 227 -15.81 -10.34 -2.43
C SER A 227 -17.12 -9.85 -3.05
N SER A 228 -17.37 -8.53 -3.02
CA SER A 228 -18.63 -7.92 -3.46
C SER A 228 -18.75 -7.79 -4.97
N TYR A 229 -17.66 -7.97 -5.71
CA TYR A 229 -17.62 -7.87 -7.16
C TYR A 229 -18.08 -9.19 -7.82
N SER A 230 -18.63 -9.08 -9.03
CA SER A 230 -18.94 -10.22 -9.89
C SER A 230 -17.67 -10.93 -10.35
N ASP A 231 -17.81 -12.14 -10.91
CA ASP A 231 -16.65 -12.94 -11.30
C ASP A 231 -15.80 -12.28 -12.41
N SER A 232 -16.43 -11.59 -13.37
CA SER A 232 -15.69 -10.86 -14.42
C SER A 232 -14.99 -9.61 -13.88
N GLU A 233 -15.64 -8.89 -12.94
CA GLU A 233 -15.01 -7.77 -12.24
C GLU A 233 -13.82 -8.24 -11.40
N LYS A 234 -13.98 -9.32 -10.62
CA LYS A 234 -12.90 -9.96 -9.86
C LYS A 234 -11.74 -10.37 -10.75
N ALA A 235 -12.02 -10.94 -11.93
CA ALA A 235 -11.00 -11.32 -12.90
C ALA A 235 -10.17 -10.11 -13.35
N THR A 236 -10.84 -8.97 -13.62
CA THR A 236 -10.16 -7.72 -13.96
C THR A 236 -9.29 -7.21 -12.81
N ILE A 237 -9.81 -7.22 -11.58
CA ILE A 237 -9.08 -6.80 -10.38
C ILE A 237 -7.81 -7.64 -10.19
N LEU A 238 -7.88 -8.97 -10.34
CA LEU A 238 -6.73 -9.87 -10.25
C LEU A 238 -5.69 -9.60 -11.34
N ARG A 239 -6.12 -9.34 -12.58
CA ARG A 239 -5.20 -8.97 -13.67
C ARG A 239 -4.50 -7.64 -13.39
N VAL A 240 -5.21 -6.65 -12.85
CA VAL A 240 -4.62 -5.37 -12.43
C VAL A 240 -3.63 -5.57 -11.28
N ALA A 241 -3.98 -6.37 -10.28
CA ALA A 241 -3.09 -6.70 -9.16
C ALA A 241 -1.78 -7.36 -9.65
N LYS A 242 -1.89 -8.30 -10.59
CA LYS A 242 -0.73 -8.91 -11.28
C LYS A 242 0.12 -7.86 -12.01
N LEU A 243 -0.49 -7.04 -12.87
CA LEU A 243 0.23 -6.03 -13.67
C LEU A 243 0.91 -4.96 -12.81
N THR A 244 0.38 -4.69 -11.63
CA THR A 244 0.93 -3.71 -10.67
C THR A 244 1.84 -4.33 -9.62
N ASN A 245 2.05 -5.65 -9.67
CA ASN A 245 2.82 -6.42 -8.70
C ASN A 245 2.37 -6.14 -7.25
N LYS A 246 1.05 -6.15 -7.02
CA LYS A 246 0.44 -5.93 -5.72
C LYS A 246 -0.25 -7.20 -5.24
N ASP A 247 0.13 -7.64 -4.05
CA ASP A 247 -0.58 -8.71 -3.35
C ASP A 247 -1.89 -8.16 -2.76
N ILE A 248 -3.01 -8.76 -3.15
CA ILE A 248 -4.33 -8.55 -2.57
C ILE A 248 -4.84 -9.82 -1.88
N PHE A 249 -5.68 -9.62 -0.88
CA PHE A 249 -6.38 -10.73 -0.22
C PHE A 249 -7.45 -11.29 -1.14
N VAL A 250 -7.39 -12.60 -1.41
CA VAL A 250 -8.39 -13.33 -2.18
C VAL A 250 -9.12 -14.30 -1.24
N PRO A 251 -10.43 -14.13 -1.02
CA PRO A 251 -11.23 -15.04 -0.20
C PRO A 251 -11.20 -16.47 -0.73
N SER A 252 -11.20 -17.46 0.16
CA SER A 252 -11.17 -18.89 -0.15
C SER A 252 -12.26 -19.33 -1.14
N GLU A 253 -13.43 -18.70 -1.04
CA GLU A 253 -14.60 -19.02 -1.86
C GLU A 253 -14.35 -18.72 -3.35
N THR A 254 -13.51 -17.72 -3.64
CA THR A 254 -13.14 -17.31 -5.00
C THR A 254 -12.45 -18.45 -5.76
N TYR A 255 -11.67 -19.28 -5.08
CA TYR A 255 -10.92 -20.38 -5.69
C TYR A 255 -11.80 -21.55 -6.16
N ASN A 256 -13.08 -21.58 -5.74
CA ASN A 256 -14.05 -22.60 -6.14
C ASN A 256 -14.95 -22.15 -7.30
N THR A 257 -14.60 -21.05 -7.98
CA THR A 257 -15.39 -20.55 -9.11
C THR A 257 -15.46 -21.55 -10.27
N SER A 258 -16.64 -21.65 -10.90
CA SER A 258 -16.84 -22.31 -12.18
C SER A 258 -16.68 -21.36 -13.37
N ASN A 259 -16.53 -20.05 -13.12
CA ASN A 259 -16.37 -19.05 -14.18
C ASN A 259 -14.97 -19.17 -14.81
N PRO A 260 -14.87 -19.41 -16.14
CA PRO A 260 -13.60 -19.64 -16.80
C PRO A 260 -12.69 -18.40 -16.82
N GLU A 261 -13.25 -17.19 -16.91
CA GLU A 261 -12.47 -15.95 -16.89
C GLU A 261 -11.82 -15.72 -15.54
N LEU A 262 -12.59 -15.92 -14.46
CA LEU A 262 -12.07 -15.79 -13.10
C LEU A 262 -11.05 -16.88 -12.77
N LYS A 263 -11.32 -18.12 -13.18
CA LYS A 263 -10.37 -19.25 -13.04
C LYS A 263 -9.04 -18.95 -13.74
N SER A 264 -9.10 -18.43 -14.97
CA SER A 264 -7.91 -18.00 -15.73
C SER A 264 -7.17 -16.86 -15.04
N ALA A 265 -7.88 -15.82 -14.59
CA ALA A 265 -7.28 -14.69 -13.91
C ALA A 265 -6.62 -15.07 -12.57
N LEU A 266 -7.23 -16.00 -11.82
CA LEU A 266 -6.63 -16.58 -10.61
C LEU A 266 -5.32 -17.31 -10.94
N GLN A 267 -5.31 -18.18 -11.95
CA GLN A 267 -4.10 -18.89 -12.35
C GLN A 267 -2.97 -17.93 -12.75
N GLU A 268 -3.30 -16.89 -13.51
CA GLU A 268 -2.37 -15.85 -13.91
C GLU A 268 -1.81 -15.04 -12.73
N TYR A 269 -2.67 -14.63 -11.80
CA TYR A 269 -2.31 -13.85 -10.63
C TYR A 269 -1.43 -14.65 -9.68
N ILE A 270 -1.83 -15.87 -9.36
CA ILE A 270 -1.09 -16.79 -8.48
C ILE A 270 0.28 -17.11 -9.07
N GLY A 271 0.36 -17.35 -10.39
CA GLY A 271 1.63 -17.61 -11.07
C GLY A 271 2.62 -16.43 -11.04
N ASN A 272 2.17 -15.23 -10.69
CA ASN A 272 3.01 -14.03 -10.56
C ASN A 272 3.25 -13.62 -9.09
N LYS A 273 2.63 -14.30 -8.13
CA LYS A 273 2.71 -13.95 -6.70
C LYS A 273 4.09 -14.35 -6.16
N GLY A 274 4.74 -13.46 -5.42
CA GLY A 274 6.07 -13.71 -4.84
C GLY A 274 6.06 -14.76 -3.72
N SER A 275 4.90 -14.97 -3.09
CA SER A 275 4.70 -15.97 -2.05
C SER A 275 3.31 -16.61 -2.16
N LEU A 276 3.27 -17.94 -2.18
CA LEU A 276 2.03 -18.71 -2.30
C LEU A 276 1.51 -19.11 -0.93
N ASP A 277 0.24 -18.80 -0.67
CA ASP A 277 -0.46 -19.26 0.54
C ASP A 277 -1.01 -20.69 0.39
N LYS A 278 -1.73 -21.17 1.41
CA LYS A 278 -2.29 -22.52 1.41
C LYS A 278 -3.35 -22.70 0.31
N ASN A 279 -4.19 -21.69 0.07
CA ASN A 279 -5.27 -21.77 -0.91
C ASN A 279 -4.69 -21.75 -2.33
N ASP A 280 -3.66 -20.93 -2.56
CA ASP A 280 -2.93 -20.88 -3.82
C ASP A 280 -2.36 -22.25 -4.20
N LYS A 281 -1.71 -22.93 -3.24
CA LYS A 281 -1.12 -24.27 -3.46
C LYS A 281 -2.18 -25.31 -3.80
N VAL A 282 -3.27 -25.33 -3.04
CA VAL A 282 -4.39 -26.26 -3.27
C VAL A 282 -5.02 -26.02 -4.65
N PHE A 283 -5.19 -24.76 -5.05
CA PHE A 283 -5.74 -24.41 -6.36
C PHE A 283 -4.83 -24.86 -7.51
N ILE A 284 -3.52 -24.66 -7.40
CA ILE A 284 -2.54 -25.14 -8.39
C ILE A 284 -2.57 -26.67 -8.50
N GLU A 285 -2.66 -27.40 -7.37
CA GLU A 285 -2.73 -28.86 -7.38
C GLU A 285 -4.00 -29.40 -8.05
N LYS A 286 -5.15 -28.79 -7.78
CA LYS A 286 -6.42 -29.17 -8.41
C LYS A 286 -6.43 -28.90 -9.91
N THR A 287 -5.98 -27.71 -10.32
CA THR A 287 -5.94 -27.32 -11.74
C THR A 287 -4.99 -28.17 -12.58
N LYS A 288 -3.91 -28.72 -11.99
CA LYS A 288 -3.04 -29.70 -12.65
C LYS A 288 -3.72 -31.03 -12.95
N LYS A 289 -4.69 -31.46 -12.15
CA LYS A 289 -5.43 -32.73 -12.35
C LYS A 289 -6.54 -32.62 -13.39
N GLU A 290 -6.97 -31.40 -13.72
CA GLU A 290 -8.09 -31.12 -14.62
C GLU A 290 -7.68 -30.78 -16.06
N ALA A 291 -6.39 -30.59 -16.35
CA ALA A 291 -5.91 -30.18 -17.69
C ALA A 291 -5.38 -31.38 -18.51
N PRO A 292 -5.83 -31.60 -19.77
CA PRO A 292 -5.16 -32.51 -20.70
C PRO A 292 -3.77 -31.96 -21.08
N GLU A 293 -2.80 -32.86 -21.31
CA GLU A 293 -1.34 -32.61 -21.34
C GLU A 293 -0.79 -31.62 -22.40
N THR A 294 -1.62 -30.88 -23.14
CA THR A 294 -1.18 -30.13 -24.33
C THR A 294 -1.31 -28.60 -24.27
N ALA A 295 -1.81 -27.98 -23.19
CA ALA A 295 -2.17 -26.55 -23.23
C ALA A 295 -1.34 -25.56 -22.39
N ASN A 296 -0.10 -25.88 -21.97
CA ASN A 296 0.67 -24.93 -21.13
C ASN A 296 2.19 -25.03 -21.30
N GLU A 297 2.68 -24.75 -22.51
CA GLU A 297 4.12 -24.72 -22.82
C GLU A 297 4.83 -23.52 -22.13
N VAL A 298 4.18 -22.36 -22.06
CA VAL A 298 4.73 -21.14 -21.42
C VAL A 298 4.88 -21.28 -19.90
N VAL A 299 4.00 -22.08 -19.26
CA VAL A 299 4.11 -22.41 -17.83
C VAL A 299 5.17 -23.48 -17.60
N ARG A 300 5.34 -24.42 -18.54
CA ARG A 300 6.43 -25.42 -18.51
C ARG A 300 7.81 -24.78 -18.66
N ASP A 301 8.00 -23.78 -19.52
CA ASP A 301 9.32 -23.17 -19.71
C ASP A 301 9.78 -22.34 -18.52
N LYS A 302 8.85 -21.67 -17.82
CA LYS A 302 9.17 -21.01 -16.55
C LYS A 302 9.38 -22.00 -15.41
N LEU A 303 8.69 -23.13 -15.40
CA LEU A 303 8.97 -24.22 -14.46
C LEU A 303 10.28 -24.94 -14.78
N LYS A 304 10.65 -25.16 -16.04
CA LYS A 304 11.96 -25.74 -16.43
C LYS A 304 13.12 -24.79 -16.14
N ALA A 305 12.95 -23.48 -16.35
CA ALA A 305 13.96 -22.50 -15.96
C ALA A 305 14.13 -22.39 -14.43
N VAL A 306 13.07 -22.67 -13.65
CA VAL A 306 13.08 -22.66 -12.18
C VAL A 306 13.47 -24.03 -11.59
N ILE A 307 13.32 -25.13 -12.33
CA ILE A 307 13.66 -26.49 -11.90
C ILE A 307 15.07 -26.91 -12.38
N ASP A 308 15.51 -26.53 -13.58
CA ASP A 308 16.77 -27.03 -14.20
C ASP A 308 17.85 -25.98 -14.46
N GLY A 309 17.61 -24.68 -14.21
CA GLY A 309 18.65 -23.65 -14.12
C GLY A 309 19.86 -23.78 -15.05
N THR A 310 19.69 -23.98 -16.36
CA THR A 310 20.78 -23.89 -17.35
C THR A 310 20.25 -23.53 -18.73
N ALA A 311 20.84 -22.51 -19.35
CA ALA A 311 20.66 -22.16 -20.76
C ALA A 311 21.58 -23.04 -21.66
N PRO A 312 21.35 -23.12 -22.99
CA PRO A 312 21.80 -24.22 -23.82
C PRO A 312 23.24 -24.05 -24.33
N VAL A 313 24.05 -25.11 -24.30
CA VAL A 313 25.22 -25.26 -25.19
C VAL A 313 25.34 -26.71 -25.68
N LYS A 314 25.28 -26.83 -27.02
CA LYS A 314 25.80 -27.84 -27.96
C LYS A 314 26.01 -29.30 -27.53
N VAL A 315 25.34 -30.15 -28.31
CA VAL A 315 25.72 -31.47 -28.89
C VAL A 315 27.12 -32.00 -28.52
N GLY A 316 27.14 -33.19 -27.91
CA GLY A 316 28.30 -34.07 -27.80
C GLY A 316 27.91 -35.43 -27.21
N SER A 317 27.95 -36.48 -28.05
CA SER A 317 27.76 -37.89 -27.72
C SER A 317 28.65 -38.39 -26.57
N SER A 318 28.11 -39.19 -25.64
CA SER A 318 28.48 -40.62 -25.47
C SER A 318 28.00 -41.21 -24.13
N SER A 319 27.33 -42.36 -24.24
CA SER A 319 27.36 -43.55 -23.39
C SER A 319 27.46 -43.47 -21.86
N ALA A 320 26.37 -43.92 -21.24
CA ALA A 320 26.28 -44.81 -20.08
C ALA A 320 27.10 -44.50 -18.81
N SER A 321 26.38 -44.12 -17.74
CA SER A 321 26.41 -44.83 -16.46
C SER A 321 25.28 -44.34 -15.54
N LYS A 322 24.52 -45.29 -15.00
CA LYS A 322 23.56 -45.04 -13.91
C LYS A 322 24.35 -44.56 -12.69
N SER A 323 24.15 -43.30 -12.32
CA SER A 323 24.53 -42.76 -11.01
C SER A 323 23.34 -41.96 -10.49
N GLU A 324 22.89 -42.32 -9.29
CA GLU A 324 21.81 -41.66 -8.58
C GLU A 324 22.21 -40.20 -8.28
N ASN A 325 21.57 -39.24 -8.97
CA ASN A 325 21.75 -37.81 -8.69
C ASN A 325 21.12 -37.48 -7.33
N LYS A 326 21.92 -37.51 -6.25
CA LYS A 326 21.63 -36.73 -5.04
C LYS A 326 21.58 -35.26 -5.44
N GLY A 327 20.41 -34.64 -5.35
CA GLY A 327 20.24 -33.21 -5.59
C GLY A 327 21.21 -32.40 -4.74
N GLU A 328 21.88 -31.43 -5.36
CA GLU A 328 22.86 -30.55 -4.73
C GLU A 328 22.24 -29.80 -3.54
N SER A 329 22.89 -29.87 -2.37
CA SER A 329 22.38 -29.27 -1.13
C SER A 329 22.40 -27.73 -1.17
N TYR A 330 21.54 -27.09 -0.39
CA TYR A 330 21.55 -25.65 -0.20
C TYR A 330 22.90 -25.17 0.38
N TYR A 331 23.52 -25.97 1.25
CA TYR A 331 24.87 -25.69 1.73
C TYR A 331 25.90 -25.60 0.59
N ASP A 332 25.92 -26.59 -0.32
CA ASP A 332 26.88 -26.62 -1.44
C ASP A 332 26.66 -25.44 -2.40
N LYS A 333 25.39 -25.14 -2.70
CA LYS A 333 24.99 -23.98 -3.50
C LYS A 333 25.45 -22.67 -2.87
N ALA A 334 25.31 -22.55 -1.55
CA ALA A 334 25.75 -21.35 -0.83
C ALA A 334 27.28 -21.19 -0.88
N MET A 335 28.03 -22.28 -0.70
CA MET A 335 29.49 -22.28 -0.77
C MET A 335 30.02 -21.86 -2.15
N LYS A 336 29.40 -22.36 -3.24
CA LYS A 336 29.76 -21.96 -4.62
C LYS A 336 29.55 -20.47 -4.89
N ASN A 337 28.57 -19.86 -4.21
CA ASN A 337 28.20 -18.45 -4.39
C ASN A 337 28.84 -17.48 -3.39
N LEU A 338 29.60 -17.98 -2.40
CA LEU A 338 30.11 -17.18 -1.28
C LEU A 338 30.97 -15.98 -1.72
N ASN A 339 31.68 -16.11 -2.84
CA ASN A 339 32.56 -15.06 -3.38
C ASN A 339 31.98 -14.35 -4.61
N SER A 340 31.15 -15.03 -5.41
CA SER A 340 30.59 -14.50 -6.67
C SER A 340 29.26 -13.77 -6.47
N ASN A 341 28.40 -14.25 -5.57
CA ASN A 341 27.09 -13.66 -5.31
C ASN A 341 26.68 -13.77 -3.83
N PRO A 342 27.10 -12.81 -2.99
CA PRO A 342 26.84 -12.84 -1.55
C PRO A 342 25.35 -12.91 -1.19
N ARG A 343 24.45 -12.36 -2.01
CA ARG A 343 22.99 -12.40 -1.76
C ARG A 343 22.44 -13.82 -1.92
N VAL A 344 22.83 -14.50 -2.99
CA VAL A 344 22.43 -15.90 -3.24
C VAL A 344 23.05 -16.83 -2.20
N ALA A 345 24.29 -16.57 -1.78
CA ALA A 345 24.92 -17.33 -0.70
C ALA A 345 24.13 -17.22 0.61
N ILE A 346 23.73 -16.01 1.03
CA ILE A 346 22.94 -15.78 2.25
C ILE A 346 21.60 -16.53 2.20
N GLU A 347 20.88 -16.46 1.08
CA GLU A 347 19.58 -17.12 0.96
C GLU A 347 19.69 -18.64 1.09
N ASN A 348 20.67 -19.24 0.40
CA ASN A 348 20.89 -20.68 0.45
C ASN A 348 21.41 -21.13 1.83
N PHE A 349 22.29 -20.35 2.48
CA PHE A 349 22.69 -20.64 3.86
C PHE A 349 21.52 -20.58 4.85
N LYS A 350 20.61 -19.61 4.73
CA LYS A 350 19.39 -19.54 5.56
C LYS A 350 18.47 -20.74 5.32
N LYS A 351 18.27 -21.13 4.05
CA LYS A 351 17.50 -22.32 3.68
C LYS A 351 18.13 -23.57 4.30
N SER A 352 19.44 -23.74 4.12
CA SER A 352 20.22 -24.82 4.72
C SER A 352 20.04 -24.93 6.24
N LEU A 353 20.13 -23.82 6.99
CA LEU A 353 19.87 -23.81 8.44
C LEU A 353 18.45 -24.26 8.82
N SER A 354 17.46 -24.02 7.95
CA SER A 354 16.04 -24.31 8.20
C SER A 354 15.57 -25.69 7.71
N THR A 355 16.20 -26.24 6.67
CA THR A 355 15.73 -27.45 5.98
C THR A 355 16.70 -28.62 6.05
N GLU A 356 17.99 -28.37 6.27
CA GLU A 356 19.03 -29.40 6.25
C GLU A 356 19.48 -29.75 7.67
N LYS A 357 19.60 -31.05 7.96
CA LYS A 357 20.03 -31.54 9.27
C LYS A 357 21.56 -31.54 9.42
N ILE A 358 22.22 -30.40 9.15
CA ILE A 358 23.69 -30.25 9.18
C ILE A 358 24.18 -29.46 10.41
N GLN A 359 24.04 -30.05 11.59
CA GLN A 359 24.31 -29.37 12.88
C GLN A 359 25.78 -28.94 13.05
N ASP A 360 26.72 -29.75 12.56
CA ASP A 360 28.17 -29.51 12.60
C ASP A 360 28.59 -28.29 11.77
N LYS A 361 27.83 -27.96 10.72
CA LYS A 361 28.09 -26.83 9.82
C LYS A 361 27.45 -25.52 10.25
N LYS A 362 26.55 -25.52 11.24
CA LYS A 362 25.87 -24.29 11.69
C LYS A 362 26.80 -23.14 12.08
N PRO A 363 27.92 -23.35 12.82
CA PRO A 363 28.84 -22.26 13.15
C PRO A 363 29.49 -21.65 11.90
N GLU A 364 29.86 -22.49 10.93
CA GLU A 364 30.42 -22.08 9.63
C GLU A 364 29.40 -21.28 8.83
N ILE A 365 28.15 -21.75 8.79
CA ILE A 365 27.06 -21.09 8.08
C ILE A 365 26.76 -19.70 8.68
N TYR A 366 26.68 -19.58 10.00
CA TYR A 366 26.47 -18.28 10.65
C TYR A 366 27.61 -17.29 10.37
N TYR A 367 28.87 -17.75 10.41
CA TYR A 367 30.01 -16.92 10.05
C TYR A 367 29.96 -16.48 8.57
N ASN A 368 29.63 -17.40 7.65
CA ASN A 368 29.59 -17.11 6.23
C ASN A 368 28.43 -16.19 5.83
N ILE A 369 27.28 -16.28 6.53
CA ILE A 369 26.20 -15.30 6.38
C ILE A 369 26.68 -13.91 6.82
N ALA A 370 27.32 -13.80 7.98
CA ALA A 370 27.86 -12.53 8.46
C ALA A 370 28.90 -11.95 7.49
N SER A 371 29.85 -12.76 7.03
CA SER A 371 30.86 -12.36 6.03
C SER A 371 30.22 -11.87 4.72
N SER A 372 29.18 -12.56 4.26
CA SER A 372 28.43 -12.16 3.05
C SER A 372 27.71 -10.83 3.22
N TYR A 373 27.11 -10.56 4.38
CA TYR A 373 26.51 -9.25 4.68
C TYR A 373 27.55 -8.14 4.82
N ALA A 374 28.75 -8.46 5.33
CA ALA A 374 29.84 -7.49 5.40
C ALA A 374 30.28 -7.06 4.00
N LYS A 375 30.38 -7.99 3.04
CA LYS A 375 30.62 -7.67 1.61
C LYS A 375 29.52 -6.78 1.00
N LEU A 376 28.30 -6.84 1.53
CA LEU A 376 27.16 -6.01 1.10
C LEU A 376 27.03 -4.70 1.88
N GLY A 377 27.93 -4.40 2.83
CA GLY A 377 27.88 -3.19 3.65
C GLY A 377 26.76 -3.19 4.71
N ASN A 378 26.07 -4.30 4.95
CA ASN A 378 24.95 -4.36 5.90
C ASN A 378 25.43 -4.64 7.33
N LYS A 379 25.90 -3.60 8.01
CA LYS A 379 26.47 -3.68 9.37
C LYS A 379 25.51 -4.31 10.41
N VAL A 380 24.21 -4.01 10.32
CA VAL A 380 23.19 -4.48 11.27
C VAL A 380 23.07 -6.00 11.25
N GLU A 381 22.96 -6.58 10.06
CA GLU A 381 22.85 -8.03 9.92
C GLU A 381 24.17 -8.74 10.25
N VAL A 382 25.34 -8.12 9.96
CA VAL A 382 26.64 -8.66 10.40
C VAL A 382 26.66 -8.83 11.92
N THR A 383 26.35 -7.78 12.68
CA THR A 383 26.36 -7.81 14.15
C THR A 383 25.38 -8.87 14.69
N LYS A 384 24.20 -8.96 14.10
CA LYS A 384 23.18 -9.96 14.48
C LYS A 384 23.71 -11.39 14.34
N TYR A 385 24.29 -11.75 13.19
CA TYR A 385 24.76 -13.10 12.93
C TYR A 385 26.04 -13.46 13.69
N LEU A 386 26.96 -12.51 13.91
CA LEU A 386 28.11 -12.73 14.78
C LEU A 386 27.69 -12.92 16.25
N ARG A 387 26.66 -12.21 16.71
CA ARG A 387 26.09 -12.41 18.06
C ARG A 387 25.48 -13.81 18.20
N LEU A 388 24.69 -14.26 17.24
CA LEU A 388 24.11 -15.61 17.24
C LEU A 388 25.21 -16.69 17.24
N LEU A 389 26.25 -16.53 16.42
CA LEU A 389 27.39 -17.44 16.40
C LEU A 389 28.07 -17.58 17.77
N LYS A 390 28.33 -16.46 18.46
CA LYS A 390 28.97 -16.47 19.79
C LYS A 390 28.05 -17.00 20.89
N GLN A 391 26.75 -16.74 20.79
CA GLN A 391 25.77 -17.19 21.78
C GLN A 391 25.51 -18.69 21.68
N GLU A 392 25.35 -19.21 20.45
CA GLU A 392 25.02 -20.62 20.22
C GLU A 392 26.27 -21.52 20.18
N PHE A 393 27.43 -20.98 19.76
CA PHE A 393 28.67 -21.76 19.57
C PHE A 393 29.92 -21.04 20.12
N PRO A 394 29.96 -20.70 21.42
CA PRO A 394 31.02 -19.88 22.02
C PRO A 394 32.43 -20.49 21.88
N ASN A 395 32.53 -21.83 21.86
CA ASN A 395 33.80 -22.56 21.78
C ASN A 395 34.20 -22.95 20.34
N SER A 396 33.46 -22.51 19.31
CA SER A 396 33.76 -22.86 17.93
C SER A 396 34.95 -22.07 17.37
N GLU A 397 35.73 -22.69 16.48
CA GLU A 397 36.80 -21.99 15.75
C GLU A 397 36.27 -20.81 14.92
N TRP A 398 35.00 -20.87 14.49
CA TRP A 398 34.32 -19.78 13.80
C TRP A 398 33.99 -18.59 14.73
N ALA A 399 33.68 -18.85 16.00
CA ALA A 399 33.51 -17.79 16.99
C ALA A 399 34.83 -17.04 17.25
N LYS A 400 35.98 -17.74 17.26
CA LYS A 400 37.31 -17.08 17.33
C LYS A 400 37.59 -16.24 16.08
N LYS A 401 37.36 -16.79 14.88
CA LYS A 401 37.52 -16.06 13.60
C LYS A 401 36.61 -14.83 13.49
N SER A 402 35.45 -14.84 14.13
CA SER A 402 34.48 -13.73 14.11
C SER A 402 35.01 -12.42 14.72
N GLU A 403 36.08 -12.47 15.52
CA GLU A 403 36.68 -11.28 16.14
C GLU A 403 37.29 -10.33 15.10
N ALA A 404 37.95 -10.87 14.07
CA ALA A 404 38.50 -10.08 12.97
C ALA A 404 37.39 -9.36 12.20
N LEU A 405 36.29 -10.05 11.92
CA LEU A 405 35.13 -9.48 11.22
C LEU A 405 34.39 -8.44 12.08
N THR A 406 34.35 -8.64 13.40
CA THR A 406 33.76 -7.66 14.33
C THR A 406 34.52 -6.33 14.32
N LYS A 407 35.86 -6.38 14.23
CA LYS A 407 36.73 -5.19 14.16
C LYS A 407 36.58 -4.40 12.85
N LEU A 408 36.20 -5.04 11.75
CA LEU A 408 36.00 -4.39 10.45
C LEU A 408 34.67 -3.63 10.35
N VAL A 409 33.71 -3.92 11.22
CA VAL A 409 32.34 -3.38 11.15
C VAL A 409 32.06 -2.33 12.21
N LYS A 410 32.80 -2.36 13.33
CA LYS A 410 32.95 -1.19 14.21
C LYS A 410 33.62 -0.06 13.44
#